data_AF-A0A0G1FWA0-F1
#
_entry.id   AF-A0A0G1FWA0-F1
#
_cell.length_a   1.000
_cell.length_b   1.000
_cell.length_c   1.000
_cell.angle_alpha   90.00
_cell.angle_beta   90.00
_cell.angle_gamma   90.00
#
_symmetry.space_group_name_H-M   'P 1'
#
loop_
_entity.id
_entity.type
_entity.pdbx_description
1 polymer ?
#
loop_
_entity_poly.entity_id
_entity_poly.type
_entity_poly.pdbx_seq_one_letter_code
_entity_poly.pdbx_strand_id
1 'polypeptide(L)'
;MSAMFLSGKRKVSVTINNPKMNNQEKYNIAYRMTSRASTGLSFIEDYLSEHPSTDPAYLRSIYILLSYNAELILKSRVVMKDNFLNKDKVDKKLKALLHNIEKIGEDIGNIELLKLGINTITKNGNRYILTITGDKEIYIEDFADIRYDFIEGKIRTIDDQEHERIKGYVDQLLSILQKAKKENEFKKNDKEISSLSKD
;
A
#
# COMPACT_ATOMS: atom_id res chain seq x y z
N MET A 1 43.56 55.00 22.36
CA MET A 1 43.19 53.56 22.30
C MET A 1 41.68 53.47 22.47
N SER A 2 40.88 53.86 21.49
CA SER A 2 40.32 53.07 20.37
C SER A 2 39.64 51.74 20.77
N ALA A 3 38.33 51.88 20.97
CA ALA A 3 37.19 50.98 20.72
C ALA A 3 37.34 49.46 20.90
N MET A 4 36.63 48.96 21.92
CA MET A 4 36.05 47.60 21.95
C MET A 4 35.15 47.37 20.73
N PHE A 5 35.39 46.30 19.97
CA PHE A 5 34.41 45.75 19.03
C PHE A 5 33.96 44.37 19.51
N LEU A 6 32.81 44.34 20.20
CA LEU A 6 32.02 43.13 20.44
C LEU A 6 31.21 42.83 19.18
N SER A 7 31.75 41.96 18.31
CA SER A 7 31.04 41.43 17.14
C SER A 7 30.12 40.27 17.57
N GLY A 8 28.96 40.61 18.11
CA GLY A 8 27.88 39.66 18.35
C GLY A 8 27.19 39.27 17.03
N LYS A 9 27.68 38.24 16.35
CA LYS A 9 26.92 37.60 15.27
C LYS A 9 25.72 36.85 15.86
N ARG A 10 24.55 37.50 15.93
CA ARG A 10 23.28 36.81 16.12
C ARG A 10 23.10 35.82 14.97
N LYS A 11 23.27 34.52 15.24
CA LYS A 11 22.76 33.46 14.36
C LYS A 11 21.23 33.56 14.41
N VAL A 12 20.65 34.21 13.40
CA VAL A 12 19.21 34.09 13.14
C VAL A 12 18.99 32.69 12.59
N SER A 13 18.56 31.77 13.44
CA SER A 13 18.02 30.49 12.98
C SER A 13 16.68 30.78 12.34
N VAL A 14 16.66 30.86 11.01
CA VAL A 14 15.41 30.85 10.26
C VAL A 14 14.85 29.43 10.37
N THR A 15 13.88 29.25 11.26
CA THR A 15 13.08 28.03 11.29
C THR A 15 12.22 28.03 10.03
N ILE A 16 12.70 27.37 8.96
CA ILE A 16 11.88 27.13 7.78
C ILE A 16 10.82 26.10 8.22
N ASN A 17 9.65 26.60 8.62
CA ASN A 17 8.46 25.77 8.76
C ASN A 17 8.08 25.30 7.36
N ASN A 18 8.71 24.21 6.88
CA ASN A 18 8.20 23.52 5.69
C ASN A 18 6.82 22.99 6.08
N PRO A 19 5.72 23.52 5.51
CA PRO A 19 4.40 23.05 5.87
C PRO A 19 4.33 21.56 5.50
N LYS A 20 3.87 20.74 6.45
CA LYS A 20 3.58 19.33 6.20
C LYS A 20 2.63 19.23 5.01
N MET A 21 2.76 18.16 4.23
CA MET A 21 1.85 17.89 3.11
C MET A 21 0.40 17.93 3.57
N ASN A 22 -0.45 18.58 2.80
CA ASN A 22 -1.87 18.63 3.11
C ASN A 22 -2.58 17.32 2.69
N ASN A 23 -3.82 17.14 3.12
CA ASN A 23 -4.57 15.92 2.86
C ASN A 23 -4.90 15.75 1.37
N GLN A 24 -5.08 16.84 0.62
CA GLN A 24 -5.33 16.81 -0.82
C GLN A 24 -4.12 16.30 -1.60
N GLU A 25 -2.90 16.71 -1.25
CA GLU A 25 -1.66 16.23 -1.86
C GLU A 25 -1.44 14.75 -1.60
N LYS A 26 -1.65 14.32 -0.35
CA LYS A 26 -1.59 12.90 0.05
C LYS A 26 -2.62 12.08 -0.71
N TYR A 27 -3.86 12.58 -0.80
CA TYR A 27 -4.95 11.96 -1.55
C TYR A 27 -4.59 11.80 -3.03
N ASN A 28 -4.02 12.81 -3.67
CA ASN A 28 -3.63 12.70 -5.08
C ASN A 28 -2.58 11.60 -5.33
N ILE A 29 -1.69 11.34 -4.37
CA ILE A 29 -0.74 10.22 -4.43
C ILE A 29 -1.49 8.90 -4.20
N ALA A 30 -2.26 8.79 -3.12
CA ALA A 30 -2.99 7.58 -2.78
C ALA A 30 -3.98 7.17 -3.89
N TYR A 31 -4.72 8.12 -4.46
CA TYR A 31 -5.61 7.94 -5.61
C TYR A 31 -4.85 7.31 -6.78
N ARG A 32 -3.71 7.87 -7.18
CA ARG A 32 -2.85 7.34 -8.25
C ARG A 32 -2.36 5.91 -7.98
N MET A 33 -2.15 5.53 -6.72
CA MET A 33 -1.79 4.16 -6.36
C MET A 33 -2.99 3.23 -6.48
N THR A 34 -4.14 3.61 -5.91
CA THR A 34 -5.37 2.83 -5.97
C THR A 34 -5.93 2.71 -7.39
N SER A 35 -5.76 3.70 -8.26
CA SER A 35 -6.18 3.61 -9.67
C SER A 35 -5.32 2.61 -10.44
N ARG A 36 -4.00 2.59 -10.19
CA ARG A 36 -3.11 1.57 -10.78
C ARG A 36 -3.46 0.17 -10.30
N ALA A 37 -3.71 0.02 -9.00
CA ALA A 37 -4.16 -1.26 -8.44
C ALA A 37 -5.51 -1.70 -9.03
N SER A 38 -6.43 -0.77 -9.24
CA SER A 38 -7.72 -1.02 -9.90
C SER A 38 -7.53 -1.61 -11.29
N THR A 39 -6.75 -0.94 -12.14
CA THR A 39 -6.49 -1.40 -13.51
C THR A 39 -5.76 -2.75 -13.51
N GLY A 40 -4.79 -2.94 -12.61
CA GLY A 40 -4.06 -4.19 -12.49
C GLY A 40 -4.94 -5.36 -12.07
N LEU A 41 -5.83 -5.17 -11.09
CA LEU A 41 -6.76 -6.22 -10.66
C LEU A 41 -7.83 -6.53 -11.71
N SER A 42 -8.40 -5.51 -12.37
CA SER A 42 -9.35 -5.73 -13.47
C SER A 42 -8.71 -6.48 -14.64
N PHE A 43 -7.46 -6.18 -14.98
CA PHE A 43 -6.73 -6.97 -15.98
C PHE A 43 -6.61 -8.45 -15.60
N ILE A 44 -6.32 -8.75 -14.33
CA ILE A 44 -6.25 -10.14 -13.86
C ILE A 44 -7.63 -10.80 -13.92
N GLU A 45 -8.68 -10.11 -13.47
CA GLU A 45 -10.08 -10.58 -13.51
C GLU A 45 -10.52 -10.94 -14.93
N ASP A 46 -10.31 -10.02 -15.88
CA ASP A 46 -10.63 -10.21 -17.30
C ASP A 46 -9.84 -11.38 -17.88
N TYR A 47 -8.53 -11.43 -17.60
CA TYR A 47 -7.64 -12.48 -18.10
C TYR A 47 -8.07 -13.87 -17.59
N LEU A 48 -8.34 -14.02 -16.29
CA LEU A 48 -8.77 -15.29 -15.69
C LEU A 48 -10.15 -15.75 -16.17
N SER A 49 -10.98 -14.82 -16.61
CA SER A 49 -12.31 -15.13 -17.17
C SER A 49 -12.21 -15.72 -18.57
N GLU A 50 -11.25 -15.23 -19.37
CA GLU A 50 -11.04 -15.70 -20.75
C GLU A 50 -10.08 -16.90 -20.85
N HIS A 51 -9.19 -17.09 -19.87
CA HIS A 51 -8.11 -18.08 -19.92
C HIS A 51 -8.07 -18.95 -18.65
N PRO A 52 -8.88 -20.03 -18.56
CA PRO A 52 -8.88 -20.97 -17.43
C PRO A 52 -7.67 -21.93 -17.45
N SER A 53 -6.46 -21.38 -17.59
CA SER A 53 -5.23 -22.16 -17.69
C SER A 53 -4.56 -22.35 -16.33
N THR A 54 -4.15 -23.59 -16.05
CA THR A 54 -3.30 -23.95 -14.90
C THR A 54 -1.81 -23.90 -15.24
N ASP A 55 -1.42 -23.25 -16.34
CA ASP A 55 -0.01 -23.15 -16.72
C ASP A 55 0.81 -22.42 -15.64
N PRO A 56 1.91 -23.03 -15.14
CA PRO A 56 2.69 -22.44 -14.06
C PRO A 56 3.32 -21.08 -14.37
N ALA A 57 3.69 -20.79 -15.62
CA ALA A 57 4.31 -19.53 -15.98
C ALA A 57 3.28 -18.38 -16.00
N TYR A 58 2.07 -18.65 -16.50
CA TYR A 58 0.98 -17.67 -16.45
C TYR A 58 0.54 -17.40 -15.01
N LEU A 59 0.35 -18.45 -14.20
CA LEU A 59 -0.03 -18.29 -12.79
C LEU A 59 1.00 -17.52 -11.98
N ARG A 60 2.30 -17.77 -12.20
CA ARG A 60 3.37 -16.97 -11.60
C ARG A 60 3.24 -15.49 -11.94
N SER A 61 2.97 -15.17 -13.22
CA SER A 61 2.78 -13.79 -13.66
C SER A 61 1.58 -13.14 -12.97
N ILE A 62 0.50 -13.90 -12.77
CA ILE A 62 -0.67 -13.44 -12.02
C ILE A 62 -0.33 -13.20 -10.55
N TYR A 63 0.42 -14.08 -9.88
CA TYR A 63 0.86 -13.87 -8.51
C TYR A 63 1.73 -12.63 -8.34
N ILE A 64 2.61 -12.36 -9.30
CA ILE A 64 3.41 -11.12 -9.35
C ILE A 64 2.50 -9.90 -9.37
N LEU A 65 1.49 -9.90 -10.25
CA LEU A 65 0.55 -8.80 -10.35
C LEU A 65 -0.32 -8.67 -9.11
N LEU A 66 -0.86 -9.76 -8.57
CA LEU A 66 -1.62 -9.77 -7.32
C LEU A 66 -0.83 -9.14 -6.17
N SER A 67 0.41 -9.57 -6.00
CA SER A 67 1.29 -9.10 -4.94
C SER A 67 1.57 -7.60 -5.10
N TYR A 68 1.96 -7.17 -6.30
CA TYR A 68 2.17 -5.76 -6.58
C TYR A 68 0.93 -4.89 -6.31
N ASN A 69 -0.26 -5.35 -6.73
CA ASN A 69 -1.50 -4.60 -6.53
C ASN A 69 -1.92 -4.54 -5.06
N ALA A 70 -1.76 -5.64 -4.30
CA ALA A 70 -1.98 -5.65 -2.85
C ALA A 70 -1.05 -4.65 -2.13
N GLU A 71 0.23 -4.61 -2.52
CA GLU A 71 1.20 -3.64 -2.00
C GLU A 71 0.74 -2.20 -2.24
N LEU A 72 0.32 -1.88 -3.47
CA LEU A 72 -0.17 -0.54 -3.81
C LEU A 72 -1.39 -0.12 -3.00
N ILE A 73 -2.34 -1.03 -2.81
CA ILE A 73 -3.55 -0.78 -2.01
C ILE A 73 -3.16 -0.40 -0.58
N LEU A 74 -2.34 -1.23 0.07
CA LEU A 74 -1.95 -1.03 1.46
C LEU A 74 -1.06 0.21 1.62
N LYS A 75 -0.08 0.41 0.74
CA LYS A 75 0.77 1.61 0.79
C LYS A 75 -0.01 2.91 0.58
N SER A 76 -1.12 2.89 -0.18
CA SER A 76 -1.99 4.07 -0.30
C SER A 76 -2.55 4.52 1.06
N ARG A 77 -2.79 3.57 1.98
CA ARG A 77 -3.24 3.85 3.34
C ARG A 77 -2.14 4.38 4.24
N VAL A 78 -0.91 3.86 4.10
CA VAL A 78 0.27 4.46 4.74
C VAL A 78 0.40 5.93 4.34
N VAL A 79 0.29 6.23 3.04
CA VAL A 79 0.34 7.61 2.54
C VAL A 79 -0.73 8.48 3.19
N MET A 80 -1.97 8.01 3.33
CA MET A 80 -3.06 8.80 3.92
C MET A 80 -2.98 8.92 5.45
N LYS A 81 -2.45 7.91 6.15
CA LYS A 81 -2.33 7.91 7.60
C LYS A 81 -1.18 8.80 8.08
N ASP A 82 0.00 8.65 7.48
CA ASP A 82 1.22 9.23 8.02
C ASP A 82 1.35 10.73 7.75
N ASN A 83 2.13 11.42 8.59
CA ASN A 83 2.43 12.83 8.42
C ASN A 83 3.75 13.01 7.67
N PHE A 84 3.68 13.44 6.43
CA PHE A 84 4.85 13.68 5.60
C PHE A 84 5.17 15.16 5.47
N LEU A 85 6.46 15.49 5.45
CA LEU A 85 6.93 16.84 5.17
C LEU A 85 6.81 17.18 3.68
N ASN A 86 7.11 16.23 2.80
CA ASN A 86 7.09 16.42 1.35
C ASN A 86 7.07 15.06 0.62
N LYS A 87 6.98 15.10 -0.71
CA LYS A 87 6.94 13.93 -1.59
C LYS A 87 8.19 13.04 -1.48
N ASP A 88 9.36 13.62 -1.24
CA ASP A 88 10.60 12.84 -1.07
C ASP A 88 10.55 11.97 0.19
N LYS A 89 9.91 12.45 1.26
CA LYS A 89 9.69 11.65 2.47
C LYS A 89 8.68 10.53 2.24
N VAL A 90 7.66 10.77 1.42
CA VAL A 90 6.74 9.71 0.97
C VAL A 90 7.53 8.65 0.20
N ASP A 91 8.27 9.03 -0.84
CA ASP A 91 9.06 8.12 -1.68
C ASP A 91 10.04 7.29 -0.84
N LYS A 92 10.81 7.94 0.04
CA LYS A 92 11.75 7.25 0.94
C LYS A 92 11.05 6.23 1.85
N LYS A 93 9.90 6.58 2.44
CA LYS A 93 9.14 5.66 3.30
C LYS A 93 8.61 4.47 2.50
N LEU A 94 7.99 4.72 1.34
CA LEU A 94 7.42 3.65 0.51
C LEU A 94 8.50 2.71 -0.06
N LYS A 95 9.68 3.23 -0.42
CA LYS A 95 10.82 2.41 -0.86
C LYS A 95 11.43 1.61 0.28
N ALA A 96 11.52 2.19 1.49
CA ALA A 96 12.03 1.47 2.66
C ALA A 96 11.13 0.29 3.08
N LEU A 97 9.83 0.35 2.76
CA LEU A 97 8.90 -0.75 3.01
C LEU A 97 9.06 -1.92 2.04
N LEU A 98 9.60 -1.67 0.84
CA LEU A 98 9.71 -2.68 -0.24
C LEU A 98 8.40 -3.47 -0.37
N HIS A 99 8.48 -4.79 -0.57
CA HIS A 99 7.32 -5.67 -0.62
C HIS A 99 7.01 -6.33 0.73
N ASN A 100 7.40 -5.73 1.85
CA ASN A 100 7.11 -6.30 3.17
C ASN A 100 5.67 -5.98 3.58
N ILE A 101 4.72 -6.80 3.14
CA ILE A 101 3.27 -6.63 3.36
C ILE A 101 2.92 -6.61 4.85
N GLU A 102 3.57 -7.45 5.66
CA GLU A 102 3.40 -7.47 7.12
C GLU A 102 3.77 -6.12 7.75
N LYS A 103 4.96 -5.60 7.43
CA LYS A 103 5.42 -4.29 7.92
C LYS A 103 4.57 -3.13 7.41
N ILE A 104 4.06 -3.22 6.18
CA ILE A 104 3.10 -2.23 5.67
C ILE A 104 1.82 -2.28 6.52
N GLY A 105 1.34 -3.48 6.88
CA GLY A 105 0.23 -3.68 7.80
C GLY A 105 0.47 -3.07 9.18
N GLU A 106 1.63 -3.30 9.78
CA GLU A 106 2.04 -2.71 11.05
C GLU A 106 2.03 -1.17 11.00
N ASP A 107 2.60 -0.60 9.93
CA ASP A 107 2.60 0.85 9.69
C ASP A 107 1.18 1.42 9.55
N ILE A 108 0.26 0.69 8.92
CA ILE A 108 -1.17 1.07 8.83
C ILE A 108 -1.83 0.97 10.21
N GLY A 109 -1.54 -0.07 10.98
CA GLY A 109 -2.08 -0.33 12.31
C GLY A 109 -3.50 -0.90 12.30
N ASN A 110 -3.81 -1.67 13.35
CA ASN A 110 -5.00 -2.54 13.41
C ASN A 110 -6.32 -1.82 13.15
N ILE A 111 -6.54 -0.64 13.76
CA ILE A 111 -7.81 0.11 13.60
C ILE A 111 -8.04 0.48 12.12
N GLU A 112 -6.99 0.89 11.42
CA GLU A 112 -7.11 1.30 10.02
C GLU A 112 -7.19 0.09 9.08
N LEU A 113 -6.56 -1.04 9.43
CA LEU A 113 -6.72 -2.31 8.70
C LEU A 113 -8.15 -2.84 8.79
N LEU A 114 -8.78 -2.77 9.97
CA LEU A 114 -10.16 -3.20 10.16
C LEU A 114 -11.15 -2.40 9.30
N LYS A 115 -10.89 -1.11 9.05
CA LYS A 115 -11.70 -0.30 8.10
C LYS A 115 -11.61 -0.82 6.67
N LEU A 116 -10.51 -1.49 6.30
CA LEU A 116 -10.38 -2.18 5.02
C LEU A 116 -10.99 -3.59 5.04
N GLY A 117 -11.48 -4.06 6.19
CA GLY A 117 -11.95 -5.43 6.40
C GLY A 117 -10.82 -6.44 6.52
N ILE A 118 -9.61 -6.01 6.89
CA ILE A 118 -8.46 -6.88 7.16
C ILE A 118 -8.32 -6.99 8.68
N ASN A 119 -8.41 -8.22 9.20
CA ASN A 119 -8.26 -8.51 10.63
C ASN A 119 -6.79 -8.59 11.01
N THR A 120 -6.01 -9.36 10.25
CA THR A 120 -4.58 -9.59 10.51
C THR A 120 -3.82 -9.75 9.20
N ILE A 121 -2.52 -9.49 9.28
CA ILE A 121 -1.54 -9.78 8.23
C ILE A 121 -0.39 -10.51 8.91
N THR A 122 -0.06 -11.70 8.42
CA THR A 122 1.05 -12.50 8.96
C THR A 122 1.92 -13.04 7.84
N LYS A 123 3.23 -13.09 8.04
CA LYS A 123 4.13 -13.79 7.12
C LYS A 123 4.24 -15.27 7.52
N ASN A 124 4.07 -16.17 6.56
CA ASN A 124 4.27 -17.61 6.72
C ASN A 124 5.14 -18.14 5.57
N GLY A 125 6.43 -18.33 5.82
CA GLY A 125 7.40 -18.67 4.78
C GLY A 125 7.48 -17.57 3.72
N ASN A 126 7.24 -17.94 2.46
CA ASN A 126 7.39 -17.07 1.30
C ASN A 126 6.09 -16.35 0.90
N ARG A 127 5.09 -16.36 1.78
CA ARG A 127 3.78 -15.76 1.53
C ARG A 127 3.30 -14.99 2.75
N TYR A 128 2.49 -13.98 2.49
CA TYR A 128 1.73 -13.21 3.45
C TYR A 128 0.29 -13.71 3.43
N ILE A 129 -0.29 -13.89 4.61
CA ILE A 129 -1.67 -14.32 4.80
C ILE A 129 -2.43 -13.12 5.36
N LEU A 130 -3.41 -12.64 4.61
CA LEU A 130 -4.34 -11.60 5.03
C LEU A 130 -5.64 -12.29 5.46
N THR A 131 -5.92 -12.31 6.75
CA THR A 131 -7.23 -12.77 7.25
C THR A 131 -8.20 -11.61 7.17
N ILE A 132 -9.29 -11.78 6.42
CA ILE A 132 -10.31 -10.75 6.21
C ILE A 132 -11.59 -11.07 7.01
N THR A 133 -12.50 -10.10 7.07
CA THR A 133 -13.80 -10.27 7.73
C THR A 133 -14.53 -11.53 7.24
N GLY A 134 -14.99 -12.36 8.19
CA GLY A 134 -15.60 -13.67 7.91
C GLY A 134 -14.58 -14.80 7.77
N ASP A 135 -13.37 -14.64 8.33
CA ASP A 135 -12.29 -15.63 8.42
C ASP A 135 -11.83 -16.22 7.09
N LYS A 136 -12.03 -15.47 6.00
CA LYS A 136 -11.45 -15.80 4.70
C LYS A 136 -10.00 -15.35 4.67
N GLU A 137 -9.19 -16.05 3.88
CA GLU A 137 -7.75 -15.75 3.75
C GLU A 137 -7.41 -15.41 2.30
N ILE A 138 -6.61 -14.36 2.13
CA ILE A 138 -5.91 -14.05 0.88
C ILE A 138 -4.44 -14.39 1.08
N TYR A 139 -3.90 -15.18 0.17
CA TYR A 139 -2.48 -15.49 0.14
C TYR A 139 -1.80 -14.58 -0.89
N ILE A 140 -0.88 -13.74 -0.40
CA ILE A 140 -0.08 -12.82 -1.19
C ILE A 140 1.35 -13.32 -1.17
N GLU A 141 1.90 -13.63 -2.32
CA GLU A 141 3.25 -14.16 -2.39
C GLU A 141 4.30 -13.06 -2.15
N ASP A 142 5.46 -13.41 -1.59
CA ASP A 142 6.56 -12.46 -1.50
C ASP A 142 7.12 -12.17 -2.90
N PHE A 143 6.96 -10.93 -3.33
CA PHE A 143 7.38 -10.45 -4.65
C PHE A 143 8.84 -10.73 -4.96
N ALA A 144 9.75 -10.68 -3.99
CA ALA A 144 11.16 -11.01 -4.24
C ALA A 144 11.30 -12.50 -4.53
N ASP A 145 10.69 -13.35 -3.72
CA ASP A 145 10.79 -14.80 -3.84
C ASP A 145 10.21 -15.28 -5.17
N ILE A 146 8.99 -14.85 -5.52
CA ILE A 146 8.33 -15.28 -6.77
C ILE A 146 8.99 -14.69 -8.02
N ARG A 147 9.71 -13.58 -7.89
CA ARG A 147 10.43 -12.97 -9.00
C ARG A 147 11.73 -13.71 -9.30
N TYR A 148 12.33 -14.37 -8.32
CA TYR A 148 13.63 -15.04 -8.46
C TYR A 148 13.58 -16.56 -8.24
N ASP A 149 12.39 -17.15 -8.12
CA ASP A 149 12.22 -18.61 -7.95
C ASP A 149 12.88 -19.47 -9.05
N PHE A 150 13.18 -18.89 -10.22
CA PHE A 150 13.93 -19.52 -11.30
C PHE A 150 15.39 -19.82 -10.93
N ILE A 151 15.97 -19.08 -9.98
CA ILE A 151 17.34 -19.32 -9.51
C ILE A 151 17.42 -20.67 -8.79
N GLU A 152 16.38 -21.01 -8.03
CA GLU A 152 16.32 -22.23 -7.25
C GLU A 152 15.68 -23.40 -8.02
N GLY A 153 15.30 -23.17 -9.28
CA GLY A 153 14.61 -24.18 -10.10
C GLY A 153 13.28 -24.62 -9.52
N LYS A 154 12.65 -23.79 -8.67
CA LYS A 154 11.38 -24.14 -8.00
C LYS A 154 10.27 -24.26 -9.04
N ILE A 155 9.72 -25.46 -9.19
CA ILE A 155 8.48 -25.71 -9.94
C ILE A 155 7.33 -25.56 -8.94
N ARG A 156 6.44 -24.59 -9.19
CA ARG A 156 5.22 -24.44 -8.39
C ARG A 156 4.31 -25.63 -8.66
N THR A 157 3.97 -26.38 -7.63
CA THR A 157 2.91 -27.38 -7.70
C THR A 157 1.58 -26.64 -7.72
N ILE A 158 0.86 -26.76 -8.82
CA ILE A 158 -0.45 -26.15 -9.02
C ILE A 158 -1.47 -27.28 -8.99
N ASP A 159 -2.48 -27.11 -8.14
CA ASP A 159 -3.64 -28.00 -8.12
C ASP A 159 -4.75 -27.44 -9.02
N ASP A 160 -5.75 -28.28 -9.30
CA ASP A 160 -6.86 -27.94 -10.19
C ASP A 160 -7.78 -26.83 -9.63
N GLN A 161 -7.61 -26.41 -8.37
CA GLN A 161 -8.40 -25.36 -7.74
C GLN A 161 -7.69 -24.01 -7.74
N GLU A 162 -6.42 -23.93 -8.15
CA GLU A 162 -5.62 -22.73 -8.05
C GLU A 162 -6.23 -21.54 -8.80
N HIS A 163 -6.77 -21.80 -10.00
CA HIS A 163 -7.44 -20.78 -10.80
C HIS A 163 -8.59 -20.10 -10.07
N GLU A 164 -9.46 -20.90 -9.45
CA GLU A 164 -10.61 -20.42 -8.70
C GLU A 164 -10.20 -19.76 -7.38
N ARG A 165 -9.13 -20.24 -6.73
CA ARG A 165 -8.55 -19.55 -5.56
C ARG A 165 -8.08 -18.14 -5.92
N ILE A 166 -7.36 -17.99 -7.03
CA ILE A 166 -6.86 -16.68 -7.49
C ILE A 166 -8.03 -15.75 -7.81
N LYS A 167 -9.09 -16.20 -8.49
CA LYS A 167 -10.30 -15.37 -8.69
C LYS A 167 -10.87 -14.89 -7.37
N GLY A 168 -11.01 -15.79 -6.40
CA GLY A 168 -11.43 -15.44 -5.05
C GLY A 168 -10.53 -14.40 -4.37
N TYR A 169 -9.22 -14.45 -4.59
CA TYR A 169 -8.29 -13.43 -4.10
C TYR A 169 -8.47 -12.08 -4.80
N VAL A 170 -8.67 -12.07 -6.12
CA VAL A 170 -8.93 -10.85 -6.90
C VAL A 170 -10.19 -10.16 -6.39
N ASP A 171 -11.30 -10.88 -6.23
CA ASP A 171 -12.57 -10.33 -5.73
C ASP A 171 -12.40 -9.69 -4.34
N GLN A 172 -11.69 -10.38 -3.45
CA GLN A 172 -11.44 -9.88 -2.10
C GLN A 172 -10.55 -8.64 -2.11
N LEU A 173 -9.50 -8.60 -2.95
CA LEU A 173 -8.65 -7.43 -3.11
C LEU A 173 -9.39 -6.26 -3.76
N LEU A 174 -10.31 -6.50 -4.69
CA LEU A 174 -11.19 -5.47 -5.25
C LEU A 174 -12.10 -4.88 -4.16
N SER A 175 -12.64 -5.70 -3.26
CA SER A 175 -13.41 -5.23 -2.10
C SER A 175 -12.56 -4.36 -1.16
N ILE A 176 -11.35 -4.81 -0.82
CA ILE A 176 -10.39 -4.04 0.00
C ILE A 176 -10.03 -2.72 -0.69
N LEU A 177 -9.79 -2.74 -2.00
CA LEU A 177 -9.49 -1.55 -2.79
C LEU A 177 -10.63 -0.52 -2.72
N GLN A 178 -11.88 -0.96 -2.87
CA GLN A 178 -13.04 -0.06 -2.77
C GLN A 178 -13.13 0.59 -1.40
N LYS A 179 -12.91 -0.17 -0.32
CA LYS A 179 -12.86 0.37 1.05
C LYS A 179 -11.70 1.36 1.22
N ALA A 180 -10.52 1.03 0.71
CA ALA A 180 -9.35 1.92 0.75
C ALA A 180 -9.60 3.25 0.01
N LYS A 181 -10.25 3.22 -1.17
CA LYS A 181 -10.64 4.43 -1.91
C LYS A 181 -11.58 5.31 -1.09
N LYS A 182 -12.64 4.73 -0.51
CA LYS A 182 -13.60 5.45 0.35
C LYS A 182 -12.92 6.09 1.56
N GLU A 183 -12.05 5.33 2.24
CA GLU A 183 -11.28 5.83 3.39
C GLU A 183 -10.25 6.90 3.00
N ASN A 184 -9.72 6.88 1.77
CA ASN A 184 -8.84 7.92 1.26
C ASN A 184 -9.63 9.22 1.00
N GLU A 185 -10.82 9.11 0.42
CA GLU A 185 -11.72 10.24 0.17
C GLU A 185 -12.21 10.87 1.48
N PHE A 186 -12.61 10.07 2.47
CA PHE A 186 -13.01 10.57 3.79
C PHE A 186 -11.90 11.41 4.44
N LYS A 187 -10.67 10.88 4.51
CA LYS A 187 -9.52 11.60 5.09
C LYS A 187 -9.11 12.83 4.29
N LYS A 188 -9.45 12.90 2.99
CA LYS A 188 -9.25 14.12 2.20
C LYS A 188 -10.02 15.29 2.82
N ASN A 189 -11.23 15.03 3.31
CA ASN A 189 -12.21 16.02 3.76
C ASN A 189 -12.13 16.32 5.27
N ASP A 190 -11.39 15.52 6.06
CA ASP A 190 -11.22 15.67 7.53
C ASP A 190 -10.65 17.04 8.00
N LYS A 191 -10.21 17.92 7.09
CA LYS A 191 -9.79 19.29 7.40
C LYS A 191 -10.78 20.39 7.01
N GLU A 192 -11.85 20.07 6.27
CA GLU A 192 -12.86 21.07 5.86
C GLU A 192 -13.92 21.30 6.95
N ILE A 193 -14.13 20.33 7.85
CA ILE A 193 -15.18 20.41 8.88
C ILE A 193 -14.75 21.29 10.07
N SER A 194 -13.45 21.40 10.39
CA SER A 194 -12.99 22.22 11.52
C SER A 194 -12.98 23.73 11.24
N SER A 195 -13.22 24.15 10.00
CA SER A 195 -13.33 25.57 9.60
C SER A 195 -14.77 26.07 9.51
N LEU A 196 -15.78 25.20 9.62
CA LEU A 196 -17.21 25.55 9.52
C LEU A 196 -17.93 25.59 10.88
N SER A 197 -17.22 25.34 11.99
CA SER A 197 -17.77 25.39 13.34
C SER A 197 -17.30 26.62 14.14
N LYS A 198 -16.87 27.68 13.45
CA LYS A 198 -16.48 28.96 14.04
C LYS A 198 -17.17 30.10 13.31
N ASP A 199 -18.49 30.12 13.37
CA ASP A 199 -19.31 31.31 13.15
C ASP A 199 -20.47 31.28 14.15
#